data_AF-A0A536V7C8-F1
#
_entry.id   AF-A0A536V7C8-F1
#
_cell.length_a   1.000
_cell.length_b   1.000
_cell.length_c   1.000
_cell.angle_alpha   90.00
_cell.angle_beta   90.00
_cell.angle_gamma   90.00
#
_symmetry.space_group_name_H-M   'P 1'
#
loop_
_entity.id
_entity.type
_entity.pdbx_description
1 polymer ?
#
loop_
_entity_poly.entity_id
_entity_poly.type
_entity_poly.pdbx_seq_one_letter_code
_entity_poly.pdbx_strand_id
1 'polypeptide(L)'
;MKKQLGGIVAAAVLSLAAGTASANTLTFQGVIFTTTAVDSDTLELTIDNALAATGDWTGIQYLKSFELKDIGSISSATLAGWTYSANELNAHGCSGGAAGGACFYTTPATALSNHMVFDIDFTGTLDFSAPHLKVEFFQSLTQSKATGSLLSQTIPSVPEPQSYALLLAGLGAVGFVARRRKMR
;
A
#
# COMPACT_ATOMS: atom_id res chain seq x y z
N MET A 1 -14.25 66.13 -0.31
CA MET A 1 -15.22 65.08 0.10
C MET A 1 -15.11 63.96 -0.93
N LYS A 2 -14.48 62.81 -0.62
CA LYS A 2 -15.13 61.54 -0.18
C LYS A 2 -16.25 61.14 -1.17
N LYS A 3 -16.25 60.02 -1.89
CA LYS A 3 -15.69 58.66 -1.68
C LYS A 3 -15.66 57.88 -3.01
N GLN A 4 -14.72 56.95 -3.13
CA GLN A 4 -14.78 55.83 -4.08
C GLN A 4 -15.57 54.65 -3.49
N LEU A 5 -16.39 53.98 -4.31
CA LEU A 5 -16.87 52.60 -4.17
C LEU A 5 -17.00 52.06 -5.62
N GLY A 6 -16.51 50.90 -6.03
CA GLY A 6 -16.23 49.67 -5.30
C GLY A 6 -17.08 48.56 -5.93
N GLY A 7 -16.54 47.83 -6.92
CA GLY A 7 -17.20 46.70 -7.57
C GLY A 7 -16.39 45.43 -7.38
N ILE A 8 -16.93 44.51 -6.59
CA ILE A 8 -16.33 43.27 -6.12
C ILE A 8 -16.43 42.19 -7.21
N VAL A 9 -15.30 41.56 -7.58
CA VAL A 9 -15.29 40.30 -8.34
C VAL A 9 -15.18 39.16 -7.34
N ALA A 10 -16.25 38.38 -7.18
CA ALA A 10 -16.24 37.14 -6.41
C ALA A 10 -15.75 36.00 -7.32
N ALA A 11 -14.57 35.44 -7.03
CA ALA A 11 -14.11 34.20 -7.65
C ALA A 11 -14.54 33.03 -6.77
N ALA A 12 -15.51 32.25 -7.23
CA ALA A 12 -15.89 30.99 -6.62
C ALA A 12 -14.87 29.92 -7.03
N VAL A 13 -14.14 29.37 -6.06
CA VAL A 13 -13.22 28.24 -6.28
C VAL A 13 -14.00 26.96 -6.02
N LEU A 14 -14.30 26.21 -7.09
CA LEU A 14 -14.86 24.86 -7.00
C LEU A 14 -13.71 23.91 -6.62
N SER A 15 -13.63 23.52 -5.35
CA SER A 15 -12.71 22.46 -4.90
C SER A 15 -13.35 21.10 -5.14
N LEU A 16 -12.95 20.41 -6.23
CA LEU A 16 -13.23 18.99 -6.40
C LEU A 16 -12.39 18.23 -5.36
N ALA A 17 -13.06 17.63 -4.38
CA ALA A 17 -12.43 16.65 -3.49
C ALA A 17 -12.24 15.34 -4.26
N ALA A 18 -11.11 15.20 -4.96
CA ALA A 18 -10.64 13.89 -5.37
C ALA A 18 -10.20 13.15 -4.10
N GLY A 19 -10.85 12.03 -3.77
CA GLY A 19 -10.36 11.15 -2.70
C GLY A 19 -8.95 10.70 -3.04
N THR A 20 -7.99 10.94 -2.15
CA THR A 20 -6.63 10.43 -2.30
C THR A 20 -6.61 8.99 -1.81
N ALA A 21 -6.29 8.06 -2.71
CA ALA A 21 -5.97 6.71 -2.29
C ALA A 21 -4.63 6.76 -1.52
N SER A 22 -4.66 6.40 -0.24
CA SER A 22 -3.46 6.33 0.58
C SER A 22 -2.68 5.06 0.21
N ALA A 23 -1.42 5.23 -0.18
CA ALA A 23 -0.52 4.13 -0.47
C ALA A 23 0.53 3.98 0.66
N ASN A 24 0.80 2.74 1.05
CA ASN A 24 1.86 2.37 1.97
C ASN A 24 2.96 1.66 1.18
N THR A 25 4.23 1.92 1.48
CA THR A 25 5.34 1.32 0.73
C THR A 25 6.45 0.82 1.65
N LEU A 26 6.97 -0.37 1.34
CA LEU A 26 8.10 -1.00 2.01
C LEU A 26 9.09 -1.50 0.94
N THR A 27 10.36 -1.12 1.08
CA THR A 27 11.44 -1.74 0.31
C THR A 27 12.22 -2.70 1.20
N PHE A 28 12.30 -3.97 0.81
CA PHE A 28 13.08 -4.98 1.51
C PHE A 28 13.89 -5.81 0.53
N GLN A 29 15.21 -5.86 0.76
CA GLN A 29 16.15 -6.59 -0.10
C GLN A 29 16.02 -6.26 -1.59
N GLY A 30 15.68 -5.00 -1.92
CA GLY A 30 15.53 -4.53 -3.30
C GLY A 30 14.16 -4.80 -3.93
N VAL A 31 13.29 -5.58 -3.28
CA VAL A 31 11.88 -5.74 -3.68
C VAL A 31 11.06 -4.63 -3.06
N ILE A 32 10.15 -4.05 -3.84
CA ILE A 32 9.26 -2.98 -3.38
C ILE A 32 7.87 -3.56 -3.25
N PHE A 33 7.28 -3.40 -2.07
CA PHE A 33 5.92 -3.78 -1.76
C PHE A 33 5.12 -2.50 -1.55
N THR A 34 4.04 -2.35 -2.31
CA THR A 34 3.12 -1.22 -2.15
C THR A 34 1.72 -1.76 -1.90
N THR A 35 1.04 -1.22 -0.89
CA THR A 35 -0.38 -1.49 -0.67
C THR A 35 -1.19 -0.22 -0.86
N THR A 36 -2.27 -0.30 -1.63
CA THR A 36 -3.16 0.83 -1.91
C THR A 36 -4.58 0.44 -1.54
N ALA A 37 -5.24 1.24 -0.69
CA ALA A 37 -6.68 1.09 -0.48
C ALA A 37 -7.41 1.59 -1.73
N VAL A 38 -7.94 0.66 -2.53
CA VAL A 38 -8.67 0.99 -3.76
C VAL A 38 -10.06 1.51 -3.43
N ASP A 39 -10.71 0.85 -2.47
CA ASP A 39 -11.98 1.25 -1.87
C ASP A 39 -12.07 0.77 -0.41
N SER A 40 -13.29 0.63 0.13
CA SER A 40 -13.53 0.26 1.53
C SER A 40 -13.15 -1.17 1.89
N ASP A 41 -13.12 -2.05 0.89
CA ASP A 41 -13.00 -3.50 1.07
C ASP A 41 -11.97 -4.13 0.14
N THR A 42 -11.39 -3.36 -0.77
CA THR A 42 -10.36 -3.80 -1.70
C THR A 42 -9.00 -3.19 -1.35
N LEU A 43 -8.01 -4.05 -1.09
CA LEU A 43 -6.61 -3.66 -1.01
C LEU A 43 -5.85 -4.19 -2.22
N GLU A 44 -5.22 -3.29 -2.97
CA GLU A 44 -4.24 -3.66 -3.99
C GLU A 44 -2.90 -3.90 -3.31
N LEU A 45 -2.27 -5.05 -3.54
CA LEU A 45 -0.86 -5.30 -3.25
C LEU A 45 -0.09 -5.33 -4.56
N THR A 46 0.90 -4.46 -4.70
CA THR A 46 1.88 -4.47 -5.78
C THR A 46 3.22 -4.99 -5.28
N ILE A 47 3.85 -5.88 -6.06
CA ILE A 47 5.21 -6.37 -5.84
C ILE A 47 6.05 -6.00 -7.07
N ASP A 48 7.01 -5.10 -6.86
CA ASP A 48 7.92 -4.63 -7.89
C ASP A 48 9.35 -5.11 -7.67
N ASN A 49 10.08 -5.25 -8.79
CA ASN A 49 11.52 -5.54 -8.80
C ASN A 49 11.91 -6.89 -8.14
N ALA A 50 10.97 -7.85 -8.09
CA ALA A 50 11.17 -9.14 -7.43
C ALA A 50 12.31 -9.97 -8.04
N LEU A 51 12.48 -9.96 -9.36
CA LEU A 51 13.54 -10.75 -10.04
C LEU A 51 14.94 -10.13 -9.88
N ALA A 52 15.03 -8.91 -9.36
CA ALA A 52 16.29 -8.25 -8.98
C ALA A 52 16.47 -8.19 -7.46
N ALA A 53 15.79 -9.06 -6.71
CA ALA A 53 15.96 -9.19 -5.27
C ALA A 53 17.43 -9.47 -4.92
N THR A 54 17.85 -8.95 -3.77
CA THR A 54 19.22 -9.00 -3.25
C THR A 54 19.26 -9.77 -1.92
N GLY A 55 20.45 -9.89 -1.34
CA GLY A 55 20.64 -10.56 -0.05
C GLY A 55 20.23 -12.03 -0.10
N ASP A 56 19.49 -12.48 0.91
CA ASP A 56 19.07 -13.88 1.02
C ASP A 56 17.90 -14.26 0.08
N TRP A 57 17.34 -13.27 -0.63
CA TRP A 57 16.35 -13.48 -1.70
C TRP A 57 16.97 -13.51 -3.10
N THR A 58 18.29 -13.47 -3.22
CA THR A 58 18.95 -13.53 -4.52
C THR A 58 18.51 -14.79 -5.29
N GLY A 59 17.99 -14.60 -6.51
CA GLY A 59 17.60 -15.70 -7.41
C GLY A 59 16.21 -16.30 -7.16
N ILE A 60 15.35 -15.66 -6.36
CA ILE A 60 13.93 -16.04 -6.29
C ILE A 60 13.26 -15.97 -7.67
N GLN A 61 12.38 -16.92 -7.95
CA GLN A 61 11.71 -17.08 -9.25
C GLN A 61 10.20 -17.24 -9.11
N TYR A 62 9.70 -17.54 -7.90
CA TYR A 62 8.28 -17.84 -7.67
C TYR A 62 7.78 -17.22 -6.36
N LEU A 63 6.56 -16.70 -6.39
CA LEU A 63 5.76 -16.36 -5.22
C LEU A 63 4.91 -17.58 -4.83
N LYS A 64 5.18 -18.14 -3.64
CA LYS A 64 4.42 -19.30 -3.15
C LYS A 64 3.20 -18.87 -2.36
N SER A 65 3.40 -17.96 -1.42
CA SER A 65 2.36 -17.48 -0.53
C SER A 65 2.69 -16.10 0.03
N PHE A 66 1.66 -15.37 0.44
CA PHE A 66 1.79 -14.12 1.16
C PHE A 66 0.62 -13.97 2.14
N GLU A 67 0.75 -13.11 3.14
CA GLU A 67 -0.28 -12.83 4.12
C GLU A 67 -0.37 -11.34 4.40
N LEU A 68 -1.60 -10.84 4.51
CA LEU A 68 -1.88 -9.51 5.01
C LEU A 68 -2.54 -9.61 6.39
N LYS A 69 -1.99 -8.89 7.36
CA LYS A 69 -2.45 -8.82 8.75
C LYS A 69 -2.61 -7.36 9.19
N ASP A 70 -3.16 -7.18 10.38
CA ASP A 70 -3.34 -5.87 11.02
C ASP A 70 -4.17 -4.92 10.16
N ILE A 71 -5.09 -5.48 9.38
CA ILE A 71 -6.02 -4.75 8.51
C ILE A 71 -7.45 -4.71 9.06
N GLY A 72 -7.59 -4.78 10.38
CA GLY A 72 -8.87 -4.92 11.07
C GLY A 72 -9.31 -6.37 11.26
N SER A 73 -10.62 -6.61 11.30
CA SER A 73 -11.23 -7.92 11.51
C SER A 73 -11.71 -8.51 10.18
N ILE A 74 -11.06 -9.59 9.74
CA ILE A 74 -11.36 -10.27 8.48
C ILE A 74 -12.25 -11.50 8.74
N SER A 75 -13.38 -11.59 8.04
CA SER A 75 -14.26 -12.77 8.02
C SER A 75 -13.96 -13.69 6.83
N SER A 76 -13.67 -13.09 5.67
CA SER A 76 -13.24 -13.78 4.47
C SER A 76 -12.43 -12.84 3.58
N ALA A 77 -11.67 -13.39 2.65
CA ALA A 77 -11.04 -12.62 1.60
C ALA A 77 -10.98 -13.44 0.31
N THR A 78 -11.01 -12.76 -0.84
CA THR A 78 -10.96 -13.38 -2.17
C THR A 78 -9.89 -12.74 -3.03
N LEU A 79 -9.18 -13.59 -3.77
CA LEU A 79 -8.18 -13.19 -4.75
C LEU A 79 -8.22 -14.18 -5.92
N ALA A 80 -8.45 -13.68 -7.13
CA ALA A 80 -8.61 -14.52 -8.30
C ALA A 80 -7.36 -15.39 -8.56
N GLY A 81 -7.55 -16.70 -8.65
CA GLY A 81 -6.46 -17.66 -8.90
C GLY A 81 -5.65 -18.06 -7.66
N TRP A 82 -6.00 -17.55 -6.47
CA TRP A 82 -5.33 -17.86 -5.21
C TRP A 82 -6.27 -18.54 -4.21
N THR A 83 -5.73 -19.40 -3.36
CA THR A 83 -6.48 -19.99 -2.26
C THR A 83 -6.29 -19.17 -1.00
N TYR A 84 -7.40 -18.71 -0.42
CA TYR A 84 -7.43 -18.05 0.89
C TYR A 84 -7.36 -19.06 2.05
N SER A 85 -6.70 -18.67 3.12
CA SER A 85 -6.64 -19.35 4.41
C SER A 85 -6.66 -18.33 5.54
N ALA A 86 -7.42 -18.61 6.60
CA ALA A 86 -7.40 -17.84 7.84
C ALA A 86 -6.19 -18.15 8.74
N ASN A 87 -5.40 -19.16 8.36
CA ASN A 87 -4.18 -19.54 9.04
C ASN A 87 -3.02 -18.61 8.67
N GLU A 88 -2.15 -18.36 9.63
CA GLU A 88 -1.00 -17.49 9.45
C GLU A 88 0.07 -18.08 8.51
N LEU A 89 0.78 -17.21 7.79
CA LEU A 89 1.97 -17.61 7.03
C LEU A 89 3.13 -17.90 7.98
N ASN A 90 3.71 -19.09 7.84
CA ASN A 90 4.94 -19.49 8.49
C ASN A 90 5.89 -20.20 7.51
N ALA A 91 6.94 -20.85 8.01
CA ALA A 91 7.94 -21.56 7.20
C ALA A 91 7.40 -22.78 6.40
N HIS A 92 6.12 -23.10 6.52
CA HIS A 92 5.41 -24.19 5.84
C HIS A 92 4.14 -23.67 5.13
N GLY A 93 4.15 -22.42 4.67
CA GLY A 93 3.01 -21.76 4.02
C GLY A 93 1.93 -21.31 5.02
N CYS A 94 0.68 -21.21 4.54
CA CYS A 94 -0.50 -20.78 5.31
C CYS A 94 -1.00 -21.85 6.29
N SER A 95 -0.13 -22.27 7.20
CA SER A 95 -0.34 -23.39 8.15
C SER A 95 -0.07 -22.98 9.60
N GLY A 96 0.16 -21.70 9.87
CA GLY A 96 0.23 -21.17 11.23
C GLY A 96 -1.14 -21.18 11.90
N GLY A 97 -1.19 -20.97 13.22
CA GLY A 97 -2.47 -20.81 13.91
C GLY A 97 -3.28 -19.65 13.32
N ALA A 98 -4.59 -19.64 13.57
CA ALA A 98 -5.44 -18.51 13.20
C ALA A 98 -4.99 -17.26 13.98
N ALA A 99 -4.52 -16.24 13.25
CA ALA A 99 -3.91 -15.04 13.85
C ALA A 99 -4.44 -13.72 13.27
N GLY A 100 -5.68 -13.72 12.77
CA GLY A 100 -6.39 -12.52 12.30
C GLY A 100 -5.91 -11.97 10.96
N GLY A 101 -5.15 -12.75 10.18
CA GLY A 101 -4.68 -12.40 8.85
C GLY A 101 -5.44 -13.09 7.73
N ALA A 102 -5.18 -12.66 6.50
CA ALA A 102 -5.56 -13.35 5.29
C ALA A 102 -4.32 -13.86 4.56
N CYS A 103 -4.13 -15.17 4.56
CA CYS A 103 -3.02 -15.82 3.88
C CYS A 103 -3.49 -16.39 2.55
N PHE A 104 -2.74 -16.13 1.49
CA PHE A 104 -3.01 -16.57 0.13
C PHE A 104 -1.87 -17.44 -0.37
N TYR A 105 -2.21 -18.53 -1.05
CA TYR A 105 -1.21 -19.40 -1.67
C TYR A 105 -1.69 -20.00 -2.98
N THR A 106 -0.74 -20.45 -3.80
CA THR A 106 -0.99 -21.16 -5.06
C THR A 106 -0.28 -22.51 -5.09
N THR A 107 -0.85 -23.49 -5.81
CA THR A 107 -0.17 -24.76 -6.11
C THR A 107 -0.41 -25.11 -7.58
N PRO A 108 0.63 -25.11 -8.43
CA PRO A 108 2.05 -24.79 -8.14
C PRO A 108 2.26 -23.30 -7.74
N ALA A 109 3.45 -22.96 -7.25
CA ALA A 109 3.81 -21.57 -6.95
C ALA A 109 3.78 -20.71 -8.24
N THR A 110 3.43 -19.43 -8.11
CA THR A 110 3.27 -18.52 -9.25
C THR A 110 4.62 -17.95 -9.67
N ALA A 111 4.93 -17.94 -10.96
CA ALA A 111 6.17 -17.35 -11.47
C ALA A 111 6.19 -15.83 -11.20
N LEU A 112 7.34 -15.32 -10.73
CA LEU A 112 7.53 -13.90 -10.48
C LEU A 112 7.70 -13.12 -11.79
N SER A 113 7.21 -11.88 -11.77
CA SER A 113 7.60 -10.82 -12.69
C SER A 113 8.18 -9.65 -11.88
N ASN A 114 8.71 -8.63 -12.55
CA ASN A 114 9.15 -7.40 -11.90
C ASN A 114 8.01 -6.42 -11.58
N HIS A 115 6.76 -6.80 -11.88
CA HIS A 115 5.57 -6.03 -11.57
C HIS A 115 4.38 -6.99 -11.49
N MET A 116 3.93 -7.28 -10.27
CA MET A 116 2.75 -8.09 -9.99
C MET A 116 1.75 -7.27 -9.19
N VAL A 117 0.47 -7.38 -9.53
CA VAL A 117 -0.63 -6.66 -8.88
C VAL A 117 -1.67 -7.66 -8.41
N PHE A 118 -2.11 -7.52 -7.17
CA PHE A 118 -3.12 -8.37 -6.54
C PHE A 118 -4.21 -7.48 -5.94
N ASP A 119 -5.37 -7.45 -6.57
CA ASP A 119 -6.58 -6.83 -6.02
C ASP A 119 -7.28 -7.86 -5.13
N ILE A 120 -7.32 -7.56 -3.83
CA ILE A 120 -7.81 -8.48 -2.82
C ILE A 120 -9.06 -7.88 -2.20
N ASP A 121 -10.18 -8.55 -2.40
CA ASP A 121 -11.45 -8.17 -1.77
C ASP A 121 -11.54 -8.83 -0.39
N PHE A 122 -11.86 -8.04 0.63
CA PHE A 122 -12.02 -8.49 2.00
C PHE A 122 -13.47 -8.35 2.45
N THR A 123 -13.87 -9.16 3.42
CA THR A 123 -15.14 -9.00 4.12
C THR A 123 -14.88 -8.84 5.60
N GLY A 124 -15.36 -7.76 6.19
CA GLY A 124 -15.22 -7.52 7.62
C GLY A 124 -15.23 -6.04 8.00
N THR A 125 -14.60 -5.73 9.14
CA THR A 125 -14.36 -4.35 9.58
C THR A 125 -12.91 -4.02 9.32
N LEU A 126 -12.63 -3.20 8.32
CA LEU A 126 -11.31 -3.10 7.70
C LEU A 126 -10.61 -1.77 8.01
N ASP A 127 -9.28 -1.82 8.11
CA ASP A 127 -8.40 -0.67 8.26
C ASP A 127 -7.10 -0.90 7.46
N PHE A 128 -6.90 -0.16 6.38
CA PHE A 128 -5.75 -0.33 5.50
C PHE A 128 -4.59 0.64 5.78
N SER A 129 -4.59 1.31 6.94
CA SER A 129 -3.62 2.36 7.25
C SER A 129 -2.19 1.86 7.49
N ALA A 130 -2.01 0.62 7.97
CA ALA A 130 -0.71 0.04 8.29
C ALA A 130 -0.70 -1.50 8.17
N PRO A 131 -0.96 -2.06 6.97
CA PRO A 131 -1.00 -3.50 6.77
C PRO A 131 0.34 -4.15 7.09
N HIS A 132 0.31 -5.28 7.77
CA HIS A 132 1.48 -6.11 8.02
C HIS A 132 1.57 -7.22 6.98
N LEU A 133 2.61 -7.19 6.16
CA LEU A 133 2.84 -8.12 5.07
C LEU A 133 3.82 -9.22 5.48
N LYS A 134 3.47 -10.46 5.13
CA LYS A 134 4.39 -11.59 5.06
C LYS A 134 4.46 -12.16 3.66
N VAL A 135 5.63 -12.66 3.26
CA VAL A 135 5.85 -13.22 1.92
C VAL A 135 6.80 -14.41 1.97
N GLU A 136 6.45 -15.44 1.21
CA GLU A 136 7.24 -16.64 0.96
C GLU A 136 7.58 -16.75 -0.54
N PHE A 137 8.88 -16.66 -0.84
CA PHE A 137 9.41 -16.85 -2.20
C PHE A 137 10.17 -18.16 -2.34
N PHE A 138 10.11 -18.75 -3.53
CA PHE A 138 10.90 -19.91 -3.94
C PHE A 138 11.80 -19.58 -5.15
N GLN A 139 12.92 -20.27 -5.29
CA GLN A 139 13.77 -20.31 -6.49
C GLN A 139 13.34 -21.43 -7.48
N SER A 140 12.63 -22.45 -7.00
CA SER A 140 12.18 -23.61 -7.79
C SER A 140 10.81 -24.12 -7.34
N LEU A 141 10.02 -24.65 -8.28
CA LEU A 141 8.71 -25.25 -8.02
C LEU A 141 8.76 -26.51 -7.15
N THR A 142 9.93 -27.14 -7.00
CA THR A 142 10.09 -28.37 -6.19
C THR A 142 10.53 -28.09 -4.75
N GLN A 143 10.67 -26.82 -4.35
CA GLN A 143 11.06 -26.48 -2.99
C GLN A 143 9.91 -26.69 -1.99
N SER A 144 10.29 -27.06 -0.77
CA SER A 144 9.38 -27.26 0.36
C SER A 144 9.58 -26.24 1.48
N LYS A 145 10.45 -25.25 1.27
CA LYS A 145 10.81 -24.20 2.23
C LYS A 145 11.09 -22.90 1.50
N ALA A 146 10.80 -21.79 2.18
CA ALA A 146 11.12 -20.44 1.75
C ALA A 146 12.60 -20.29 1.37
N THR A 147 12.86 -19.47 0.36
CA THR A 147 14.21 -18.99 0.01
C THR A 147 14.52 -17.78 0.89
N GLY A 148 15.61 -17.87 1.64
CA GLY A 148 16.02 -16.80 2.56
C GLY A 148 15.03 -16.59 3.70
N SER A 149 14.96 -15.36 4.18
CA SER A 149 14.09 -14.96 5.29
C SER A 149 12.63 -14.86 4.83
N LEU A 150 11.70 -15.33 5.65
CA LEU A 150 10.28 -15.02 5.48
C LEU A 150 10.07 -13.53 5.77
N LEU A 151 9.52 -12.74 4.83
CA LEU A 151 9.17 -11.36 5.14
C LEU A 151 8.11 -11.35 6.25
N SER A 152 8.24 -10.44 7.20
CA SER A 152 7.22 -10.20 8.23
C SER A 152 7.38 -8.78 8.73
N GLN A 153 6.79 -7.82 8.02
CA GLN A 153 6.99 -6.40 8.28
C GLN A 153 5.68 -5.62 8.07
N THR A 154 5.46 -4.59 8.89
CA THR A 154 4.46 -3.57 8.63
C THR A 154 4.89 -2.70 7.45
N ILE A 155 3.98 -2.48 6.50
CA ILE A 155 4.18 -1.54 5.40
C ILE A 155 3.75 -0.15 5.90
N PRO A 156 4.69 0.79 6.13
CA PRO A 156 4.37 2.08 6.72
C PRO A 156 3.63 2.97 5.72
N SER A 157 2.71 3.79 6.22
CA SER A 157 2.08 4.83 5.42
C SER A 157 3.12 5.85 4.97
N VAL A 158 3.06 6.18 3.67
CA VAL A 158 3.89 7.24 3.11
C VAL A 158 3.16 8.56 3.35
N PRO A 159 3.77 9.54 4.03
CA PRO A 159 3.15 10.87 4.18
C PRO A 159 2.85 11.46 2.80
N GLU A 160 1.58 11.70 2.52
CA GLU A 160 1.16 12.03 1.15
C GLU A 160 1.84 13.30 0.61
N PRO A 161 2.21 13.33 -0.69
CA PRO A 161 2.77 14.51 -1.36
C PRO A 161 1.90 15.76 -1.21
N GLN A 162 0.58 15.57 -1.09
CA GLN A 162 -0.37 16.66 -0.97
C GLN A 162 -0.24 17.43 0.34
N SER A 163 0.22 16.79 1.43
CA SER A 163 0.51 17.52 2.68
C SER A 163 1.62 18.55 2.46
N TYR A 164 2.63 18.22 1.65
CA TYR A 164 3.67 19.17 1.25
C TYR A 164 3.13 20.22 0.27
N ALA A 165 2.30 19.83 -0.70
CA ALA A 165 1.70 20.77 -1.63
C ALA A 165 0.79 21.78 -0.92
N LEU A 166 -0.02 21.35 0.05
CA LEU A 166 -0.88 22.20 0.87
C LEU A 166 -0.08 23.07 1.85
N LEU A 167 0.99 22.53 2.44
CA LEU A 167 1.93 23.33 3.25
C LEU A 167 2.56 24.44 2.41
N LEU A 168 3.05 24.11 1.20
CA LEU A 168 3.65 25.07 0.29
C LEU A 168 2.61 26.07 -0.25
N ALA A 169 1.40 25.64 -0.55
CA ALA A 169 0.31 26.52 -0.94
C ALA A 169 -0.07 27.48 0.20
N GLY A 170 -0.12 26.98 1.45
CA GLY A 170 -0.34 27.79 2.65
C GLY A 170 0.76 28.84 2.86
N LEU A 171 2.03 28.44 2.76
CA LEU A 171 3.18 29.35 2.83
C LEU A 171 3.16 30.40 1.70
N GLY A 172 2.81 29.98 0.48
CA GLY A 172 2.64 30.87 -0.67
C GLY A 172 1.54 31.91 -0.45
N ALA A 173 0.39 31.49 0.08
CA ALA A 173 -0.72 32.38 0.41
C ALA A 173 -0.35 33.40 1.50
N VAL A 174 0.33 32.97 2.57
CA VAL A 174 0.81 33.85 3.64
C VAL A 174 1.82 34.87 3.10
N GLY A 175 2.80 34.43 2.30
CA GLY A 175 3.78 35.30 1.65
C GLY A 175 3.13 36.34 0.74
N PHE A 176 2.11 35.95 -0.02
CA PHE A 176 1.34 36.85 -0.88
C PHE A 176 0.58 37.93 -0.09
N VAL A 177 -0.07 37.55 1.02
CA VAL A 177 -0.76 38.49 1.90
C VAL A 177 0.23 39.46 2.55
N ALA A 178 1.38 38.97 3.04
CA ALA A 178 2.43 39.80 3.62
C ALA A 178 2.97 40.83 2.61
N ARG A 179 3.19 40.42 1.35
CA ARG A 179 3.63 41.32 0.28
C ARG A 179 2.60 42.43 0.00
N ARG A 180 1.31 42.12 -0.01
CA ARG A 180 0.24 43.12 -0.22
C ARG A 180 0.17 44.16 0.90
N ARG A 181 0.49 43.78 2.14
CA ARG A 181 0.50 44.71 3.28
C ARG A 181 1.65 45.71 3.22
N LYS A 182 2.81 45.32 2.68
CA LYS A 182 3.98 46.21 2.53
C LYS A 182 3.81 47.25 1.41
N MET A 183 2.94 46.99 0.44
CA MET A 183 2.70 47.88 -0.71
C MET A 183 1.56 48.89 -0.46
N ARG A 184 1.01 48.92 0.76
CA ARG A 184 0.10 49.96 1.27
C ARG A 184 0.83 50.77 2.32
#